data_AF-A0A9W8R1C2-F1
#
_entry.id   AF-A0A9W8R1C2-F1
#
_cell.length_a   1.000
_cell.length_b   1.000
_cell.length_c   1.000
_cell.angle_alpha   90.00
_cell.angle_beta   90.00
_cell.angle_gamma   90.00
#
_symmetry.space_group_name_H-M   'P 1'
#
loop_
_entity.id
_entity.type
_entity.pdbx_description
1 polymer ?
#
loop_
_entity_poly.entity_id
_entity_poly.type
_entity_poly.pdbx_seq_one_letter_code
_entity_poly.pdbx_strand_id
1 'polypeptide(L)'
;MISQWYLPHEVALRMSLYNIAQPAGAMISGAMQGGLSTNMEGVLGRAGWRWAFIINGVCTIAVALVAFFLLPGYPESPNRLAKFYLKPRHIEIALARARRVNRKPQIGITPKSFLRCFTFWQLWAIGIAWPIGGNFTPSNYYNLWLKSLKNPDGTKK
;
A
#
# COMPACT_ATOMS: atom_id res chain seq x y z
N MET A 1 12.99 -1.99 1.31
CA MET A 1 13.13 -1.84 2.78
C MET A 1 12.95 -3.16 3.53
N ILE A 2 11.78 -3.80 3.53
CA ILE A 2 11.57 -5.12 4.18
C ILE A 2 12.56 -6.17 3.67
N SER A 3 12.83 -6.16 2.37
CA SER A 3 13.71 -7.14 1.76
C SER A 3 15.11 -7.15 2.39
N GLN A 4 15.69 -6.01 2.79
CA GLN A 4 17.07 -5.94 3.28
C GLN A 4 17.30 -6.44 4.70
N TRP A 5 16.26 -6.47 5.53
CA TRP A 5 16.36 -6.95 6.91
C TRP A 5 16.16 -8.48 7.02
N TYR A 6 15.59 -9.11 5.99
CA TYR A 6 15.13 -10.51 6.04
C TYR A 6 15.65 -11.36 4.88
N LEU A 7 15.76 -12.67 5.10
CA LEU A 7 16.17 -13.62 4.07
C LEU A 7 15.03 -13.83 3.06
N PRO A 8 15.31 -14.24 1.80
CA PRO A 8 14.29 -14.39 0.76
C PRO A 8 13.10 -15.27 1.15
N HIS A 9 13.36 -16.36 1.88
CA HIS A 9 12.31 -17.26 2.36
C HIS A 9 11.45 -16.67 3.51
N GLU A 10 12.01 -15.76 4.31
CA GLU A 10 11.28 -15.09 5.40
C GLU A 10 10.52 -13.85 4.91
N VAL A 11 10.99 -13.22 3.82
CA VAL A 11 10.35 -12.06 3.21
C VAL A 11 9.01 -12.42 2.59
N ALA A 12 8.90 -13.60 1.98
CA ALA A 12 7.68 -14.04 1.29
C ALA A 12 6.47 -14.02 2.22
N LEU A 13 6.56 -14.68 3.38
CA LEU A 13 5.46 -14.74 4.36
C LEU A 13 5.03 -13.35 4.85
N ARG A 14 6.00 -12.47 5.11
CA ARG A 14 5.73 -11.10 5.57
C ARG A 14 5.08 -10.24 4.49
N MET A 15 5.49 -10.42 3.24
CA MET A 15 4.87 -9.75 2.09
C MET A 15 3.44 -10.27 1.88
N SER A 16 3.18 -11.56 2.08
CA SER A 16 1.83 -12.11 2.03
C SER A 16 0.92 -11.49 3.09
N LEU A 17 1.39 -11.35 4.33
CA LEU A 17 0.64 -10.67 5.39
C LEU A 17 0.32 -9.20 5.03
N TYR A 18 1.30 -8.48 4.47
CA TYR A 18 1.08 -7.12 3.97
C TYR A 18 0.05 -7.08 2.83
N ASN A 19 0.08 -8.06 1.93
CA ASN A 19 -0.84 -8.13 0.81
C ASN A 19 -2.27 -8.44 1.27
N ILE A 20 -2.47 -9.22 2.34
CA ILE A 20 -3.79 -9.48 2.94
C ILE A 20 -4.33 -8.25 3.68
N ALA A 21 -3.46 -7.42 4.26
CA ALA A 21 -3.87 -6.19 4.94
C ALA A 21 -4.48 -5.15 3.98
N GLN A 22 -4.07 -5.15 2.70
CA GLN A 22 -4.57 -4.23 1.67
C GLN A 22 -6.10 -4.32 1.46
N PRO A 23 -6.69 -5.49 1.12
CA PRO A 23 -8.13 -5.61 0.95
C PRO A 23 -8.88 -5.40 2.27
N ALA A 24 -8.33 -5.82 3.42
CA ALA A 24 -8.95 -5.59 4.72
C ALA A 24 -9.09 -4.09 5.03
N GLY A 25 -8.05 -3.29 4.75
CA GLY A 25 -8.11 -1.83 4.89
C GLY A 25 -9.11 -1.19 3.91
N ALA A 26 -9.18 -1.69 2.67
CA ALA A 26 -10.16 -1.22 1.70
C ALA A 26 -11.61 -1.48 2.14
N MET A 27 -11.89 -2.65 2.72
CA MET A 27 -13.21 -2.98 3.27
C MET A 27 -13.61 -2.06 4.43
N ILE A 28 -12.69 -1.80 5.36
CA ILE A 28 -12.94 -0.90 6.49
C ILE A 28 -13.19 0.53 6.01
N SER A 29 -12.40 1.00 5.02
CA SER A 29 -12.61 2.31 4.41
C SER A 29 -13.96 2.41 3.70
N GLY A 30 -14.41 1.35 3.01
CA GLY A 30 -15.72 1.28 2.38
C GLY A 30 -16.87 1.33 3.40
N ALA A 31 -16.78 0.55 4.48
CA ALA A 31 -17.78 0.56 5.56
C ALA A 31 -17.85 1.93 6.26
N MET A 32 -16.69 2.55 6.53
CA MET A 32 -16.60 3.87 7.13
C MET A 32 -17.23 4.94 6.22
N GLN A 33 -16.98 4.90 4.91
CA GLN A 33 -17.59 5.82 3.94
C GLN A 33 -19.11 5.68 3.88
N GLY A 34 -19.64 4.45 3.90
CA GLY A 34 -21.09 4.20 3.93
C GLY A 34 -21.76 4.68 5.22
N GLY A 35 -21.09 4.54 6.37
CA GLY A 35 -21.57 5.07 7.65
C GLY A 35 -21.54 6.59 7.73
N LEU A 36 -20.51 7.22 7.15
CA LEU A 36 -20.37 8.68 7.10
C LEU A 36 -21.35 9.33 6.12
N SER A 37 -21.66 8.69 4.99
CA SER A 37 -22.66 9.21 4.06
C SER A 37 -24.08 9.17 4.62
N THR A 38 -24.40 8.17 5.45
CA THR A 38 -25.74 8.03 6.05
C THR A 38 -25.96 8.88 7.30
N ASN A 39 -24.93 9.06 8.14
CA ASN A 39 -25.08 9.74 9.43
C ASN A 39 -24.60 11.20 9.44
N MET A 40 -23.79 11.63 8.45
CA MET A 40 -23.18 12.97 8.44
C MET A 40 -23.58 13.84 7.23
N GLU A 41 -24.65 13.48 6.54
CA GLU A 41 -25.24 14.33 5.51
C GLU A 41 -25.90 15.56 6.17
N GLY A 42 -25.29 16.75 6.03
CA GLY A 42 -25.81 18.00 6.60
C GLY A 42 -25.16 18.46 7.91
N VAL A 43 -24.30 17.65 8.53
CA VAL A 43 -23.55 18.08 9.73
C VAL A 43 -22.53 19.15 9.35
N LEU A 44 -22.66 20.36 9.94
CA LEU A 44 -21.89 21.57 9.60
C LEU A 44 -22.06 22.07 8.15
N GLY A 45 -23.15 21.71 7.46
CA GLY A 45 -23.42 22.17 6.09
C GLY A 45 -22.48 21.58 5.03
N ARG A 46 -21.84 20.44 5.33
CA ARG A 46 -20.91 19.75 4.42
C ARG A 46 -21.46 18.38 4.04
N ALA A 47 -21.23 17.99 2.79
CA ALA A 47 -21.58 16.66 2.29
C ALA A 47 -20.71 15.58 2.97
N GLY A 48 -21.31 14.43 3.32
CA GLY A 48 -20.66 13.35 4.08
C GLY A 48 -19.35 12.82 3.47
N TRP A 49 -19.20 12.90 2.14
CA TRP A 49 -17.96 12.52 1.47
C TRP A 49 -16.75 13.40 1.85
N ARG A 50 -16.97 14.68 2.18
CA ARG A 50 -15.88 15.59 2.61
C ARG A 50 -15.37 15.22 4.00
N TRP A 51 -16.26 14.77 4.87
CA TRP A 51 -15.90 14.27 6.20
C TRP A 51 -15.07 12.98 6.13
N ALA A 52 -15.38 12.09 5.19
CA ALA A 52 -14.56 10.90 4.94
C ALA A 52 -13.12 11.24 4.54
N PHE A 53 -12.89 12.29 3.74
CA PHE A 53 -11.53 12.74 3.41
C PHE A 53 -10.79 13.32 4.62
N ILE A 54 -11.45 14.12 5.45
CA ILE A 54 -10.82 14.73 6.63
C ILE A 54 -10.39 13.64 7.62
N ILE A 55 -11.28 12.69 7.90
CA ILE A 55 -11.00 11.59 8.84
C ILE A 55 -9.86 10.70 8.32
N ASN A 56 -9.90 10.33 7.03
CA ASN A 56 -8.80 9.59 6.41
C ASN A 56 -7.48 10.38 6.46
N GLY A 57 -7.52 11.69 6.21
CA GLY A 57 -6.34 12.57 6.31
C GLY A 57 -5.72 12.57 7.72
N VAL A 58 -6.54 12.71 8.76
CA VAL A 58 -6.06 12.68 10.15
C VAL A 58 -5.51 11.30 10.52
N CYS A 59 -6.21 10.22 10.16
CA CYS A 59 -5.75 8.85 10.41
C CYS A 59 -4.41 8.57 9.71
N THR A 60 -4.25 9.00 8.45
CA THR A 60 -2.99 8.82 7.71
C THR A 60 -1.84 9.62 8.30
N ILE A 61 -2.06 10.84 8.78
CA ILE A 61 -1.04 11.63 9.50
C ILE A 61 -0.64 10.93 10.80
N ALA A 62 -1.60 10.43 11.59
CA ALA A 62 -1.30 9.70 12.82
C ALA A 62 -0.47 8.44 12.54
N VAL A 63 -0.87 7.65 11.54
CA VAL A 63 -0.12 6.46 11.11
C VAL A 63 1.26 6.85 10.57
N ALA A 64 1.40 7.95 9.84
CA ALA A 64 2.68 8.43 9.33
C ALA A 64 3.63 8.83 10.47
N LEU A 65 3.14 9.50 11.51
CA LEU A 65 3.94 9.82 12.69
C LEU A 65 4.42 8.55 13.39
N VAL A 66 3.51 7.60 13.64
CA VAL A 66 3.87 6.30 14.25
C VAL A 66 4.88 5.54 13.40
N ALA A 67 4.67 5.49 12.07
CA ALA A 67 5.58 4.86 11.14
C ALA A 67 6.97 5.53 11.15
N PHE A 68 7.03 6.85 11.24
CA PHE A 68 8.29 7.60 11.31
C PHE A 68 9.12 7.23 12.55
N PHE A 69 8.47 6.97 13.69
CA PHE A 69 9.15 6.51 14.90
C PHE A 69 9.50 5.02 14.87
N LEU A 70 8.64 4.17 14.31
CA LEU A 70 8.84 2.72 14.33
C LEU A 70 9.75 2.19 13.23
N LEU A 71 9.86 2.86 12.06
CA LEU A 71 10.62 2.35 10.92
C LEU A 71 12.13 2.33 11.26
N PRO A 72 12.72 1.14 11.48
CA PRO A 72 14.18 1.04 11.51
C PRO A 72 14.63 1.36 10.09
N GLY A 73 15.56 2.29 9.95
CA GLY A 73 16.15 2.65 8.65
C GLY A 73 16.81 1.45 7.95
N TYR A 74 17.72 1.70 7.03
CA TYR A 74 18.47 0.58 6.46
C TYR A 74 19.45 0.01 7.51
N PRO A 75 19.82 -1.28 7.45
CA PRO A 75 20.85 -1.84 8.33
C PRO A 75 22.18 -1.09 8.21
N GLU A 76 22.44 -0.54 7.01
CA GLU A 76 23.63 0.26 6.65
C GLU A 76 23.52 1.73 7.11
N SER A 77 22.30 2.25 7.29
CA SER A 77 22.03 3.59 7.82
C SER A 77 20.85 3.55 8.80
N PRO A 78 21.09 3.10 10.05
CA PRO A 78 20.02 2.98 11.04
C PRO A 78 19.43 4.35 11.35
N ASN A 79 18.10 4.46 11.28
CA ASN A 79 17.41 5.67 11.67
C ASN A 79 17.67 5.95 13.17
N ARG A 80 18.20 7.13 13.52
CA ARG A 80 18.59 7.48 14.90
C ARG A 80 17.44 7.38 15.89
N LEU A 81 16.20 7.55 15.43
CA LEU A 81 14.99 7.52 16.25
C LEU A 81 14.51 6.09 16.56
N ALA A 82 14.81 5.10 15.70
CA ALA A 82 14.47 3.69 15.93
C ALA A 82 15.43 2.99 16.92
N LYS A 83 16.40 3.72 17.48
CA LYS A 83 17.38 3.22 18.45
C LYS A 83 16.74 2.74 19.76
N PHE A 84 15.51 3.19 20.06
CA PHE A 84 14.74 2.77 21.23
C PHE A 84 14.44 1.26 21.24
N TYR A 85 14.15 0.67 20.08
CA TYR A 85 13.87 -0.77 19.96
C TYR A 85 15.04 -1.55 19.34
N LEU A 86 15.87 -0.91 18.50
CA LEU A 86 16.93 -1.58 17.75
C LEU A 86 18.30 -1.51 18.48
N LYS A 87 18.60 -2.51 19.31
CA LYS A 87 19.93 -2.66 19.92
C LYS A 87 21.01 -2.90 18.84
N PRO A 88 22.24 -2.39 19.01
CA PRO A 88 23.33 -2.52 18.04
C PRO A 88 23.63 -3.98 17.66
N ARG A 89 23.47 -4.91 18.62
CA ARG A 89 23.62 -6.36 18.39
C ARG A 89 22.68 -6.92 17.32
N HIS A 90 21.46 -6.39 17.19
CA HIS A 90 20.52 -6.84 16.16
C HIS A 90 20.94 -6.39 14.76
N ILE A 91 21.57 -5.21 14.67
CA ILE A 91 22.08 -4.65 13.41
C ILE A 91 23.26 -5.48 12.91
N GLU A 92 24.18 -5.86 13.80
CA GLU A 92 25.31 -6.74 13.47
C GLU A 92 24.85 -8.12 12.99
N ILE A 93 23.85 -8.71 13.65
CA ILE A 93 23.27 -9.99 13.23
C ILE A 93 22.61 -9.85 11.85
N ALA A 94 21.90 -8.74 11.59
CA ALA A 94 21.28 -8.48 10.30
C ALA A 94 22.34 -8.28 9.18
N LEU A 95 23.41 -7.53 9.46
CA LEU A 95 24.54 -7.33 8.54
C LEU A 95 25.28 -8.64 8.25
N ALA A 96 25.52 -9.47 9.28
CA ALA A 96 26.14 -10.79 9.13
C ALA A 96 25.28 -11.71 8.25
N ARG A 97 23.95 -11.67 8.41
CA ARG A 97 23.01 -12.41 7.55
C ARG A 97 23.00 -11.87 6.12
N ALA A 98 23.02 -10.55 5.94
CA ALA A 98 23.06 -9.93 4.62
C ALA A 98 24.34 -10.27 3.83
N ARG A 99 25.50 -10.32 4.52
CA ARG A 99 26.78 -10.75 3.94
C ARG A 99 26.77 -12.21 3.49
N ARG A 100 26.13 -13.11 4.24
CA ARG A 100 25.98 -14.54 3.85
C ARG A 100 25.23 -14.73 2.54
N VAL A 101 24.36 -13.78 2.18
CA VAL A 101 23.55 -13.83 0.95
C VAL A 101 24.19 -13.00 -0.18
N ASN A 102 25.42 -12.49 0.00
CA ASN A 102 26.13 -11.65 -0.99
C ASN A 102 25.25 -10.53 -1.58
N ARG A 103 24.47 -9.89 -0.71
CA ARG A 103 23.51 -8.89 -1.13
C ARG A 103 24.22 -7.58 -1.47
N LYS A 104 24.11 -7.12 -2.72
CA LYS A 104 24.71 -5.86 -3.15
C LYS A 104 24.16 -4.69 -2.30
N PRO A 105 25.00 -3.79 -1.79
CA PRO A 105 24.56 -2.60 -1.06
C PRO A 105 23.70 -1.72 -1.97
N GLN A 106 22.72 -1.02 -1.42
CA GLN A 106 21.85 -0.16 -2.22
C GLN A 106 22.62 1.08 -2.65
N ILE A 107 22.87 1.16 -3.95
CA ILE A 107 23.36 2.37 -4.60
C ILE A 107 22.17 3.34 -4.66
N GLY A 108 22.35 4.58 -4.20
CA GLY A 108 21.32 5.62 -4.32
C GLY A 108 20.86 5.81 -5.78
N ILE A 109 19.74 6.49 -5.98
CA ILE A 109 19.18 6.71 -7.32
C ILE A 109 20.18 7.53 -8.15
N THR A 110 20.97 6.85 -8.99
CA THR A 110 21.84 7.51 -9.95
C THR A 110 20.98 8.02 -11.11
N PRO A 111 21.12 9.27 -11.56
CA PRO A 111 20.36 9.81 -12.69
C PRO A 111 20.47 8.94 -13.96
N LYS A 112 21.64 8.34 -14.19
CA LYS A 112 21.87 7.38 -15.29
C LYS A 112 21.05 6.10 -15.16
N SER A 113 20.86 5.59 -13.94
CA SER A 113 19.99 4.43 -13.66
C SER A 113 18.51 4.80 -13.82
N PHE A 114 18.14 6.03 -13.46
CA PHE A 114 16.79 6.54 -13.64
C PHE A 114 16.42 6.69 -15.13
N LEU A 115 17.29 7.27 -15.95
CA LEU A 115 17.04 7.36 -17.39
C LEU A 115 16.99 5.97 -18.06
N ARG A 116 17.74 4.99 -17.54
CA ARG A 116 17.70 3.60 -18.04
C ARG A 116 16.33 2.93 -17.84
N CYS A 117 15.57 3.34 -16.83
CA CYS A 117 14.22 2.80 -16.61
C CYS A 117 13.28 3.15 -17.79
N PHE A 118 13.40 4.33 -18.40
CA PHE A 118 12.55 4.71 -19.53
C PHE A 118 12.88 3.97 -20.83
N THR A 119 14.09 3.40 -20.94
CA THR A 119 14.53 2.60 -22.09
C THR A 119 14.15 1.11 -21.98
N PHE A 120 13.66 0.66 -20.82
CA PHE A 120 13.32 -0.74 -20.60
C PHE A 120 11.90 -1.03 -21.11
N TRP A 121 11.79 -1.65 -22.29
CA TRP A 121 10.50 -1.90 -22.93
C TRP A 121 9.55 -2.76 -22.08
N GLN A 122 10.07 -3.64 -21.23
CA GLN A 122 9.24 -4.46 -20.34
C GLN A 122 8.52 -3.63 -19.27
N LEU A 123 9.06 -2.47 -18.85
CA LEU A 123 8.36 -1.57 -17.94
C LEU A 123 7.13 -0.96 -18.61
N TRP A 124 7.25 -0.60 -19.89
CA TRP A 124 6.12 -0.13 -20.70
C TRP A 124 5.12 -1.25 -20.96
N ALA A 125 5.58 -2.47 -21.27
CA ALA A 125 4.70 -3.62 -21.48
C ALA A 125 3.89 -3.96 -20.22
N ILE A 126 4.51 -3.99 -19.04
CA ILE A 126 3.80 -4.22 -17.76
C ILE A 126 2.90 -3.03 -17.43
N GLY A 127 3.39 -1.80 -17.63
CA GLY A 127 2.65 -0.57 -17.37
C GLY A 127 1.39 -0.43 -18.23
N ILE A 128 1.38 -1.00 -19.44
CA ILE A 128 0.21 -1.06 -20.33
C ILE A 128 -0.65 -2.28 -20.02
N ALA A 129 -0.04 -3.44 -19.74
CA ALA A 129 -0.78 -4.67 -19.45
C ALA A 129 -1.60 -4.59 -18.16
N TRP A 130 -1.10 -3.92 -17.11
CA TRP A 130 -1.79 -3.80 -15.83
C TRP A 130 -3.13 -3.03 -15.90
N PRO A 131 -3.20 -1.81 -16.49
CA PRO A 131 -4.47 -1.11 -16.67
C PRO A 131 -5.39 -1.82 -17.66
N ILE A 132 -4.88 -2.51 -18.68
CA ILE A 132 -5.73 -3.31 -19.57
C ILE A 132 -6.37 -4.47 -18.79
N GLY A 133 -5.58 -5.28 -18.07
CA GLY A 133 -6.09 -6.42 -17.30
C GLY A 133 -7.00 -6.03 -16.13
N GLY A 134 -6.68 -4.93 -15.44
CA GLY A 134 -7.45 -4.45 -14.28
C GLY A 134 -8.76 -3.72 -14.63
N ASN A 135 -8.81 -3.00 -15.76
CA ASN A 135 -10.03 -2.29 -16.16
C ASN A 135 -10.96 -3.14 -17.04
N PHE A 136 -10.48 -4.25 -17.62
CA PHE A 136 -11.33 -5.26 -18.26
C PHE A 136 -11.91 -6.30 -17.29
N THR A 137 -11.58 -6.24 -15.99
CA THR A 137 -12.09 -7.23 -15.04
C THR A 137 -13.60 -7.06 -14.85
N PRO A 138 -14.42 -8.14 -14.93
CA PRO A 138 -15.88 -8.08 -14.82
C PRO A 138 -16.41 -7.38 -13.57
N SER A 139 -15.61 -7.26 -12.51
CA SER A 139 -15.95 -6.63 -11.23
C SER A 139 -16.53 -5.22 -11.38
N ASN A 140 -16.03 -4.42 -12.34
CA ASN A 140 -16.53 -3.06 -12.57
C ASN A 140 -17.83 -3.03 -13.39
N TYR A 141 -18.03 -4.04 -14.26
CA TYR A 141 -19.24 -4.20 -15.07
C TYR A 141 -20.35 -4.93 -14.32
N TYR A 142 -20.02 -5.70 -13.29
CA TYR A 142 -20.98 -6.44 -12.48
C TYR A 142 -21.97 -5.50 -11.78
N ASN A 143 -21.50 -4.35 -11.28
CA ASN A 143 -22.36 -3.32 -10.70
C ASN A 143 -23.31 -2.68 -11.74
N LEU A 144 -22.87 -2.56 -13.00
CA LEU A 144 -23.72 -2.10 -14.11
C LEU A 144 -24.72 -3.18 -14.55
N TRP A 145 -24.29 -4.45 -14.56
CA TRP A 145 -25.12 -5.60 -14.88
C TRP A 145 -26.24 -5.78 -13.85
N LEU A 146 -25.94 -5.72 -12.55
CA LEU A 146 -26.95 -5.73 -11.48
C LEU A 146 -27.97 -4.61 -11.67
N LYS A 147 -27.53 -3.39 -12.01
CA LYS A 147 -28.44 -2.27 -12.32
C LYS A 147 -29.23 -2.44 -13.63
N SER A 148 -28.79 -3.31 -14.53
CA SER A 148 -29.50 -3.62 -15.79
C SER A 148 -30.56 -4.71 -15.62
N LEU A 149 -30.49 -5.52 -14.55
CA LEU A 149 -31.50 -6.53 -14.27
C LEU A 149 -32.82 -5.83 -13.90
N LYS A 150 -33.81 -5.98 -14.78
CA LYS A 150 -35.18 -5.52 -14.56
C LYS A 150 -36.04 -6.68 -14.04
N ASN A 151 -36.98 -6.37 -13.16
CA ASN A 151 -38.06 -7.29 -12.81
C ASN A 151 -38.97 -7.55 -14.03
N PRO A 152 -39.80 -8.60 -14.00
CA PRO A 152 -40.82 -8.86 -15.02
C PRO A 152 -41.75 -7.65 -15.30
N ASP A 153 -41.94 -6.76 -14.31
CA ASP A 153 -42.72 -5.51 -14.40
C ASP A 153 -41.94 -4.31 -14.96
N GLY A 154 -40.70 -4.48 -15.43
CA GLY A 154 -39.89 -3.42 -16.05
C GLY A 154 -39.25 -2.42 -15.09
N THR A 155 -39.45 -2.55 -13.78
CA THR A 155 -38.79 -1.78 -12.73
C THR A 155 -37.38 -2.31 -12.44
N LYS A 156 -36.45 -1.42 -12.06
CA LYS A 156 -35.07 -1.79 -11.69
C LYS A 156 -35.09 -2.59 -10.39
N LYS A 157 -34.33 -3.69 -10.33
CA LYS A 157 -34.06 -4.41 -9.08
C LYS A 157 -33.09 -3.66 -8.18
#